data_AF-S6SWR2-F1
#
_entry.id   AF-S6SWR2-F1
#
_cell.length_a   1.000
_cell.length_b   1.000
_cell.length_c   1.000
_cell.angle_alpha   90.00
_cell.angle_beta   90.00
_cell.angle_gamma   90.00
#
_symmetry.space_group_name_H-M   'P 1'
#
loop_
_entity.id
_entity.type
_entity.pdbx_description
1 polymer ?
#
loop_
_entity_poly.entity_id
_entity_poly.type
_entity_poly.pdbx_seq_one_letter_code
_entity_poly.pdbx_strand_id
1 'polypeptide(L)' 'GLDPHRERLRTGMLANGYEADFADRIFEQIKGFGSYGFPESHAASFALLTYASCWLKCHEPAAFTCAL' A
#
# COMPACT_ATOMS: atom_id res chain seq x y z
N GLY A 1 -8.90 12.28 12.55
CA GLY A 1 -7.96 12.82 11.55
C GLY A 1 -6.53 12.57 12.01
N LEU A 2 -5.54 12.73 11.13
CA LEU A 2 -4.13 12.43 11.44
C LEU A 2 -3.45 13.49 12.35
N ASP A 3 -4.05 14.68 12.47
CA ASP A 3 -3.46 15.85 13.15
C ASP A 3 -3.00 15.63 14.61
N PRO A 4 -3.69 14.83 15.46
CA PRO A 4 -3.21 14.51 16.81
C PRO A 4 -1.88 13.74 16.84
N HIS A 5 -1.47 13.12 15.73
CA HIS A 5 -0.23 12.35 15.64
C HIS A 5 0.96 13.17 15.09
N ARG A 6 0.74 14.43 14.68
CA ARG A 6 1.77 15.28 14.05
C ARG A 6 2.99 15.43 14.93
N GLU A 7 2.81 15.84 16.19
CA GLU A 7 3.93 16.12 17.08
C GLU A 7 4.73 14.86 17.43
N ARG A 8 4.03 13.72 17.60
CA ARG A 8 4.66 12.43 17.87
C ARG A 8 5.54 11.98 16.70
N LEU A 9 5.03 12.11 15.46
CA LEU A 9 5.79 11.77 14.26
C LEU A 9 7.00 12.69 14.10
N ARG A 10 6.79 14.02 14.22
CA ARG A 10 7.84 15.03 14.09
C ARG A 10 8.96 14.82 15.11
N THR A 11 8.62 14.66 16.40
CA THR A 11 9.61 14.42 17.45
C THR A 11 10.40 13.13 17.20
N GLY A 12 9.72 12.06 16.77
CA GLY A 12 10.37 10.81 16.42
C GLY A 12 11.35 10.96 15.26
N MET A 13 10.98 11.70 14.21
CA MET A 13 11.85 11.95 13.07
C MET A 13 13.05 12.83 13.43
N LEU A 14 12.86 13.90 14.19
CA LEU A 14 13.95 14.74 14.68
C LEU A 14 14.95 13.93 15.53
N ALA A 15 14.47 13.04 16.40
CA ALA A 15 15.31 12.15 17.19
C ALA A 15 16.12 11.15 16.34
N ASN A 16 15.63 10.83 15.14
CA ASN A 16 16.35 10.01 14.15
C ASN A 16 17.24 10.85 13.21
N GLY A 17 17.44 12.15 13.47
CA GLY A 17 18.33 13.01 12.71
C GLY A 17 17.74 13.58 11.41
N TYR A 18 16.42 13.50 11.23
CA TYR A 18 15.75 14.14 10.10
C TYR A 18 15.51 15.63 10.35
N GLU A 19 15.58 16.44 9.30
CA GLU A 19 15.27 17.87 9.35
C GLU A 19 13.76 18.13 9.61
N ALA A 20 13.45 19.22 10.31
CA ALA A 20 12.07 19.59 10.63
C ALA A 20 11.20 19.75 9.37
N ASP A 21 11.71 20.47 8.37
CA ASP A 21 11.02 20.69 7.10
C ASP A 21 10.77 19.37 6.32
N PHE A 22 11.62 18.37 6.53
CA PHE A 22 11.41 17.05 5.96
C PHE A 22 10.29 16.30 6.70
N ALA A 23 10.31 16.32 8.03
CA ALA A 23 9.28 15.68 8.85
C ALA A 23 7.88 16.27 8.58
N ASP A 24 7.78 17.59 8.44
CA ASP A 24 6.52 18.27 8.15
C ASP A 24 5.97 17.90 6.75
N ARG A 25 6.85 17.80 5.74
CA ARG A 25 6.46 17.32 4.41
C ARG A 25 5.97 15.88 4.40
N ILE A 26 6.61 14.98 5.15
CA ILE A 26 6.18 13.58 5.27
C ILE A 26 4.79 13.50 5.91
N PHE A 27 4.51 14.30 6.94
CA PHE A 27 3.19 14.35 7.55
C PHE A 27 2.10 14.74 6.55
N GLU A 28 2.34 15.78 5.74
CA GLU A 28 1.38 16.20 4.71
C GLU A 28 1.18 15.13 3.62
N GLN A 29 2.24 14.41 3.24
CA GLN A 29 2.11 13.28 2.31
C GLN A 29 1.25 12.17 2.89
N ILE A 30 1.49 11.74 4.14
CA ILE A 30 0.68 10.70 4.80
C ILE A 30 -0.78 11.15 4.89
N LYS A 31 -1.03 12.42 5.22
CA LYS A 31 -2.38 12.99 5.26
C LYS A 31 -3.05 12.96 3.89
N GLY A 32 -2.32 13.27 2.82
CA GLY A 32 -2.81 13.22 1.43
C GLY A 32 -3.11 11.80 0.94
N PHE A 33 -2.28 10.82 1.25
CA PHE A 33 -2.48 9.43 0.85
C PHE A 33 -3.45 8.66 1.75
N GLY A 34 -3.68 9.12 2.98
CA GLY A 34 -4.51 8.43 3.98
C GLY A 34 -5.95 8.18 3.53
N SER A 35 -6.50 9.00 2.63
CA SER A 35 -7.85 8.79 2.06
C SER A 35 -7.91 7.72 0.97
N TYR A 36 -6.77 7.31 0.41
CA TYR A 36 -6.66 6.36 -0.71
C TYR A 36 -5.85 5.11 -0.35
N GLY A 37 -5.49 4.93 0.93
CA GLY A 37 -4.78 3.75 1.39
C GLY A 37 -5.60 2.48 1.19
N PHE A 38 -4.98 1.43 0.67
CA PHE A 38 -5.61 0.12 0.47
C PHE A 38 -4.90 -0.94 1.31
N PRO A 39 -5.61 -1.90 1.94
CA PRO A 39 -4.98 -2.94 2.73
C PRO A 39 -4.10 -3.85 1.86
N GLU A 40 -2.79 -3.79 2.09
CA GLU A 40 -1.80 -4.54 1.31
C GLU A 40 -2.05 -6.06 1.36
N SER A 41 -2.35 -6.59 2.54
CA SER A 41 -2.63 -8.03 2.71
C SER A 41 -3.84 -8.50 1.90
N HIS A 42 -4.85 -7.64 1.75
CA HIS A 42 -6.01 -7.91 0.92
C HIS A 42 -5.67 -7.84 -0.57
N ALA A 43 -4.90 -6.82 -1.00
CA ALA A 43 -4.46 -6.75 -2.40
C ALA A 43 -3.62 -7.98 -2.79
N ALA A 44 -2.66 -8.35 -1.94
CA ALA A 44 -1.74 -9.45 -2.21
C ALA A 44 -2.44 -10.81 -2.33
N SER A 45 -3.41 -11.10 -1.46
CA SER A 45 -4.12 -12.37 -1.48
C SER A 45 -4.93 -12.57 -2.77
N PHE A 46 -5.64 -11.54 -3.23
CA PHE A 46 -6.37 -11.59 -4.49
C PHE A 46 -5.45 -11.57 -5.72
N ALA A 47 -4.38 -10.78 -5.69
CA ALA A 47 -3.40 -10.72 -6.77
C ALA A 47 -2.78 -12.10 -7.04
N LEU A 48 -2.51 -12.91 -6.01
CA LEU A 48 -2.01 -14.27 -6.17
C LEU A 48 -3.00 -15.17 -6.94
N LEU A 49 -4.30 -15.11 -6.59
CA LEU A 49 -5.34 -15.87 -7.27
C LEU A 49 -5.52 -15.42 -8.73
N THR A 50 -5.53 -14.11 -8.96
CA THR A 50 -5.59 -13.55 -10.32
C THR A 50 -4.39 -13.99 -11.15
N TYR A 51 -3.19 -13.93 -10.58
CA TYR A 51 -1.97 -14.35 -11.27
C TYR A 51 -2.03 -15.83 -11.67
N ALA A 52 -2.39 -16.73 -10.75
CA ALA A 52 -2.54 -18.15 -11.03
C ALA A 52 -3.60 -18.40 -12.13
N SER A 53 -4.72 -17.69 -12.07
CA SER A 53 -5.78 -17.78 -13.08
C SER A 53 -5.29 -17.32 -14.46
N CYS A 54 -4.56 -16.20 -14.52
CA CYS A 54 -3.98 -15.68 -15.75
C CYS A 54 -2.90 -16.61 -16.32
N TRP A 55 -2.11 -17.24 -15.46
CA TRP A 55 -1.12 -18.23 -15.87
C TRP A 55 -1.79 -19.43 -16.55
N LEU A 56 -2.84 -20.00 -15.94
CA LEU A 56 -3.63 -21.08 -16.54
C LEU A 56 -4.27 -20.64 -17.86
N LYS A 57 -4.84 -19.44 -17.92
CA LYS A 57 -5.38 -18.89 -19.16
C LYS A 57 -4.33 -18.78 -20.27
N CYS A 58 -3.08 -18.43 -19.93
CA CYS A 58 -2.01 -18.23 -20.90
C CYS A 58 -1.40 -19.54 -21.40
N HIS A 59 -1.20 -20.52 -20.50
CA HIS A 59 -0.45 -21.74 -20.81
C HIS A 59 -1.33 -22.97 -21.02
N GLU A 60 -2.51 -23.00 -20.40
CA GLU A 60 -3.47 -24.11 -20.47
C GLU A 60 -4.87 -23.62 -20.89
N PRO A 61 -5.00 -22.91 -22.04
CA PRO A 61 -6.23 -22.21 -22.41
C PRO A 61 -7.44 -23.13 -22.59
N ALA A 62 -7.24 -24.37 -23.08
CA ALA A 62 -8.32 -25.34 -23.26
C ALA A 62 -8.90 -25.78 -21.91
N ALA A 63 -8.03 -26.12 -20.95
CA ALA A 63 -8.46 -26.50 -19.60
C ALA A 63 -9.09 -25.32 -18.86
N PHE A 64 -8.47 -24.13 -18.95
CA PHE A 64 -9.01 -22.91 -18.36
C PHE A 64 -10.41 -22.57 -18.89
N THR A 65 -10.63 -22.67 -20.21
CA THR A 65 -11.94 -22.37 -20.82
C THR A 65 -12.99 -23.42 -20.46
N CYS A 66 -12.61 -24.70 -20.36
CA CYS A 66 -13.51 -25.77 -19.92
C CYS A 66 -13.98 -25.60 -18.47
N ALA A 67 -13.16 -24.97 -17.62
CA ALA A 67 -13.43 -24.78 -16.20
C ALA A 67 -14.25 -23.51 -15.85
N LEU A 68 -14.49 -22.62 -16.82
CA LEU A 68 -15.30 -21.39 -16.67
C LEU A 68 -16.80 -21.68 -16.72
#